data_AF-A0A943CX98-F1
#
_entry.id   AF-A0A943CX98-F1
#
_cell.length_a   1.000
_cell.length_b   1.000
_cell.length_c   1.000
_cell.angle_alpha   90.00
_cell.angle_beta   90.00
_cell.angle_gamma   90.00
#
_symmetry.space_group_name_H-M   'P 1'
#
loop_
_entity.id
_entity.type
_entity.pdbx_description
1 polymer ?
#
loop_
_entity_poly.entity_id
_entity_poly.type
_entity_poly.pdbx_seq_one_letter_code
_entity_poly.pdbx_strand_id
1 'polypeptide(L)'
;MAYKIMKTEEEFTDNCICAYGILNYVDNIDTDVRWWFDVAYCHDFDKKRYSTIFKSYITDEYKDYVLSIESKLINDKWEHRVFKKVDGLTK
;
A
#
# COMPACT_ATOMS: atom_id res chain seq x y z
N MET A 1 -8.30 15.89 -0.73
CA MET A 1 -8.88 15.20 -1.90
C MET A 1 -7.79 14.35 -2.51
N ALA A 2 -8.02 13.10 -2.91
CA ALA A 2 -7.02 12.35 -3.66
C ALA A 2 -6.95 12.90 -5.10
N TYR A 3 -5.75 13.21 -5.58
CA TYR A 3 -5.52 13.81 -6.89
C TYR A 3 -5.44 12.79 -8.02
N LYS A 4 -4.93 11.59 -7.72
CA LYS A 4 -4.84 10.47 -8.67
C LYS A 4 -5.16 9.18 -7.95
N ILE A 5 -5.99 8.36 -8.58
CA ILE A 5 -6.37 7.03 -8.11
C ILE A 5 -5.81 6.05 -9.13
N MET A 6 -4.94 5.15 -8.70
CA MET A 6 -4.38 4.06 -9.49
C MET A 6 -5.09 2.78 -9.06
N LYS A 7 -5.82 2.15 -9.97
CA LYS A 7 -6.70 1.01 -9.66
C LYS A 7 -6.10 -0.33 -10.06
N THR A 8 -5.02 -0.31 -10.84
CA THR A 8 -4.27 -1.51 -11.21
C THR A 8 -2.84 -1.41 -10.70
N GLU A 9 -2.20 -2.57 -10.53
CA GLU A 9 -0.80 -2.64 -10.13
C GLU A 9 0.10 -2.00 -11.20
N GLU A 10 -0.20 -2.20 -12.49
CA GLU A 10 0.50 -1.59 -13.62
C GLU A 10 0.42 -0.05 -13.59
N GLU A 11 -0.78 0.51 -13.38
CA GLU A 11 -0.94 1.95 -13.22
C GLU A 11 -0.14 2.46 -12.01
N PHE A 12 -0.09 1.68 -10.94
CA PHE A 12 0.65 2.04 -9.74
C PHE A 12 2.16 2.02 -10.00
N THR A 13 2.71 0.98 -10.61
CA THR A 13 4.15 0.86 -10.92
C THR A 13 4.60 1.93 -11.91
N ASP A 14 3.75 2.30 -12.86
CA ASP A 14 4.10 3.26 -13.90
C ASP A 14 3.97 4.72 -13.43
N ASN A 15 3.05 5.00 -12.51
CA ASN A 15 2.72 6.37 -12.12
C ASN A 15 3.14 6.76 -10.70
N CYS A 16 3.51 5.81 -9.85
CA CYS A 16 3.99 6.07 -8.51
C CYS A 16 5.50 5.82 -8.42
N ILE A 17 6.26 6.90 -8.24
CA ILE A 17 7.73 6.84 -8.14
C ILE A 17 8.24 5.94 -7.00
N CYS A 18 7.42 5.72 -5.97
CA CYS A 18 7.75 4.88 -4.83
C CYS A 18 7.06 3.51 -4.86
N ALA A 19 6.44 3.13 -5.99
CA ALA A 19 5.70 1.87 -6.13
C ALA A 19 6.54 0.65 -5.73
N TYR A 20 7.71 0.48 -6.34
CA TYR A 20 8.61 -0.63 -6.04
C TYR A 20 9.07 -0.65 -4.58
N GLY A 21 9.28 0.53 -3.96
CA GLY A 21 9.61 0.64 -2.54
C GLY A 21 8.48 0.15 -1.64
N ILE A 22 7.23 0.48 -1.99
CA ILE A 22 6.03 0.02 -1.29
C ILE A 22 5.86 -1.48 -1.44
N LEU A 23 5.96 -2.02 -2.66
CA LEU A 23 5.82 -3.46 -2.94
C LEU A 23 6.87 -4.26 -2.16
N ASN A 24 8.13 -3.84 -2.23
CA ASN A 24 9.21 -4.45 -1.46
C ASN A 24 8.98 -4.33 0.05
N TYR A 25 8.47 -3.19 0.54
CA TYR A 25 8.12 -3.05 1.95
C TYR A 25 7.05 -4.07 2.38
N VAL A 26 5.99 -4.23 1.58
CA VAL A 26 4.90 -5.18 1.86
C VAL A 26 5.39 -6.63 1.84
N ASP A 27 6.25 -6.99 0.88
CA ASP A 27 6.83 -8.34 0.79
C ASP A 27 7.73 -8.70 1.98
N ASN A 28 8.27 -7.70 2.69
CA ASN A 28 9.09 -7.88 3.89
C ASN A 28 8.29 -7.76 5.21
N ILE A 29 6.97 -7.54 5.17
CA ILE A 29 6.14 -7.57 6.38
C ILE A 29 6.03 -9.03 6.83
N ASP A 30 6.29 -9.28 8.12
CA ASP A 30 6.05 -10.59 8.72
C ASP A 30 4.54 -10.83 8.85
N THR A 31 4.02 -11.75 8.03
CA THR A 31 2.59 -12.04 7.91
C THR A 31 2.34 -13.43 7.33
N ASP A 32 1.38 -14.16 7.90
CA ASP A 32 0.94 -15.47 7.38
C ASP A 32 0.04 -15.35 6.14
N VAL A 33 -0.40 -14.13 5.82
CA VAL A 33 -1.20 -13.83 4.63
C VAL A 33 -0.40 -13.10 3.56
N ARG A 34 -0.70 -13.41 2.30
CA ARG A 34 -0.17 -12.68 1.15
C ARG A 34 -1.07 -11.48 0.83
N TRP A 35 -0.44 -10.34 0.61
CA TRP A 35 -1.10 -9.08 0.27
C TRP A 35 -1.05 -8.84 -1.23
N TRP A 36 -2.19 -8.53 -1.82
CA TRP A 36 -2.31 -8.19 -3.25
C TRP A 36 -2.70 -6.74 -3.38
N PHE A 37 -2.12 -6.05 -4.36
CA PHE A 37 -2.48 -4.68 -4.67
C PHE A 37 -3.99 -4.55 -4.94
N ASP A 38 -4.63 -3.52 -4.39
CA ASP A 38 -6.03 -3.19 -4.65
C ASP A 38 -6.15 -1.79 -5.27
N VAL A 39 -5.65 -0.78 -4.58
CA VAL A 39 -5.75 0.61 -5.05
C VAL A 39 -4.68 1.48 -4.41
N ALA A 40 -4.17 2.48 -5.13
CA ALA A 40 -3.32 3.52 -4.60
C ALA A 40 -3.89 4.92 -4.85
N TYR A 41 -3.69 5.79 -3.86
CA TYR A 41 -4.12 7.18 -3.86
C TYR A 41 -2.89 8.08 -3.77
N CYS A 42 -2.78 9.03 -4.70
CA CYS A 42 -1.89 10.17 -4.55
C CYS A 42 -2.66 11.28 -3.84
N HIS A 43 -2.29 11.59 -2.61
CA HIS A 43 -2.98 12.60 -1.80
C HIS A 43 -2.49 14.02 -2.05
N ASP A 44 -1.22 14.17 -2.41
CA ASP A 44 -0.57 15.46 -2.59
C ASP A 44 0.63 15.27 -3.52
N PHE A 45 0.56 15.89 -4.70
CA PHE A 45 1.63 15.79 -5.71
C PHE A 45 2.89 16.55 -5.26
N ASP A 46 2.71 17.68 -4.57
CA ASP A 46 3.81 18.52 -4.07
C ASP A 46 4.43 17.93 -2.81
N LYS A 47 3.61 17.41 -1.89
CA LYS A 47 4.10 16.77 -0.66
C LYS A 47 4.44 15.30 -0.81
N LYS A 48 4.33 14.77 -2.03
CA LYS A 48 4.74 13.40 -2.39
C LYS A 48 4.24 12.38 -1.36
N ARG A 49 2.92 12.38 -1.14
CA ARG A 49 2.25 11.49 -0.18
C ARG A 49 1.32 10.53 -0.92
N TYR A 50 1.57 9.25 -0.72
CA TYR A 50 0.82 8.16 -1.32
C TYR A 50 0.23 7.28 -0.22
N SER A 51 -0.97 6.77 -0.46
CA SER A 51 -1.56 5.72 0.35
C SER A 51 -1.94 4.56 -0.55
N THR A 52 -1.45 3.38 -0.23
CA THR A 52 -1.72 2.17 -1.00
C THR A 52 -2.48 1.19 -0.14
N ILE A 53 -3.53 0.59 -0.70
CA ILE A 53 -4.35 -0.43 -0.10
C ILE A 53 -4.03 -1.76 -0.78
N PHE A 54 -3.86 -2.77 0.06
CA PHE A 54 -3.71 -4.16 -0.30
C PHE A 54 -4.79 -4.95 0.40
N LYS A 55 -5.22 -6.05 -0.23
CA LYS A 55 -6.16 -7.00 0.37
C LYS A 55 -5.64 -8.42 0.19
N SER A 56 -6.13 -9.32 1.03
CA SER A 56 -5.91 -10.76 0.85
C SER A 56 -7.15 -11.36 0.20
N TYR A 57 -6.99 -12.04 -0.93
CA TYR A 57 -8.10 -12.63 -1.68
C TYR A 57 -8.01 -14.16 -1.80
N ILE A 58 -7.15 -14.80 -1.02
CA ILE A 58 -6.84 -16.23 -1.21
C ILE A 58 -7.98 -17.13 -0.73
N THR A 59 -8.66 -16.76 0.36
CA THR A 59 -9.78 -17.51 0.92
C THR A 59 -10.86 -16.56 1.45
N ASP A 60 -12.09 -17.07 1.59
CA ASP A 60 -13.21 -16.32 2.20
C ASP A 60 -12.91 -15.86 3.65
N GLU A 61 -11.99 -16.54 4.34
CA GLU A 61 -11.55 -16.20 5.70
C GLU A 61 -10.74 -14.90 5.75
N TYR A 62 -10.08 -14.54 4.64
CA TYR A 62 -9.21 -13.37 4.55
C TYR A 62 -9.83 -12.22 3.75
N LYS A 63 -11.09 -12.36 3.29
CA LYS A 63 -11.76 -11.37 2.41
C LYS A 63 -11.85 -9.97 3.00
N ASP A 64 -11.90 -9.87 4.33
CA ASP A 64 -12.01 -8.61 5.06
C ASP A 64 -10.62 -8.07 5.48
N TYR A 65 -9.55 -8.77 5.11
CA TYR A 65 -8.20 -8.37 5.48
C TYR A 65 -7.74 -7.23 4.58
N VAL A 66 -7.30 -6.16 5.23
CA VAL A 66 -6.89 -4.93 4.56
C VAL A 66 -5.58 -4.46 5.14
N LEU A 67 -4.60 -4.23 4.28
CA LEU A 67 -3.34 -3.59 4.63
C LEU A 67 -3.29 -2.24 3.91
N SER A 68 -3.15 -1.18 4.69
CA SER A 68 -2.97 0.18 4.19
C SER A 68 -1.56 0.64 4.52
N ILE A 69 -0.80 0.97 3.49
CA ILE A 69 0.53 1.54 3.58
C ILE A 69 0.44 3.03 3.29
N GLU A 70 1.09 3.83 4.13
CA GLU A 70 1.33 5.23 3.84
C GLU A 70 2.80 5.42 3.47
N SER A 71 3.04 6.17 2.40
CA SER A 71 4.36 6.54 1.94
C SER A 71 4.50 8.05 1.81
N LYS A 72 5.61 8.57 2.32
CA LYS A 72 5.89 10.00 2.30
C LYS A 72 7.36 10.24 2.00
N LEU A 73 7.65 11.26 1.21
CA LEU A 73 9.01 11.76 1.07
C LEU A 73 9.40 12.63 2.27
N ILE A 74 10.47 12.25 2.97
CA ILE A 74 11.05 12.97 4.11
C ILE A 74 12.57 13.04 3.87
N ASN A 75 13.14 14.25 3.88
CA ASN A 75 14.59 14.46 3.68
C ASN A 75 15.15 13.72 2.45
N ASP A 76 14.48 13.85 1.30
CA ASP A 76 14.80 13.18 0.02
C ASP A 76 14.78 11.64 0.05
N LYS A 77 14.22 11.04 1.11
CA LYS A 77 14.03 9.60 1.24
C LYS A 77 12.56 9.24 1.34
N TRP A 78 12.19 8.14 0.70
CA TRP A 78 10.86 7.56 0.84
C TRP A 78 10.79 6.77 2.13
N GLU A 79 9.87 7.17 3.00
CA GLU A 79 9.53 6.41 4.20
C GLU A 79 8.19 5.72 3.97
N HIS A 80 8.14 4.43 4.30
CA HIS A 80 6.97 3.57 4.18
C HIS A 80 6.55 3.11 5.58
N ARG A 81 5.27 3.19 5.89
CA ARG A 81 4.73 2.68 7.15
C ARG A 81 3.38 2.02 6.95
N VAL A 82 3.11 0.99 7.75
CA VAL A 82 1.78 0.45 7.91
C VAL A 82 0.91 1.50 8.60
N PHE A 83 -0.06 2.05 7.88
CA PHE A 83 -1.06 2.98 8.42
C PHE A 83 -2.20 2.22 9.11
N LYS A 84 -2.64 1.13 8.51
CA LYS A 84 -3.67 0.25 9.06
C LYS A 84 -3.42 -1.18 8.61
N LYS A 85 -3.44 -2.13 9.54
CA LYS A 85 -3.48 -3.57 9.26
C LYS A 85 -4.74 -4.11 9.90
N VAL A 86 -5.62 -4.67 9.08
CA VAL A 86 -6.75 -5.47 9.53
C VAL A 86 -6.42 -6.88 9.08
N ASP A 87 -5.80 -7.64 9.96
CA ASP A 87 -5.68 -9.07 9.84
C ASP A 87 -6.17 -9.66 11.16
N GLY A 88 -7.05 -10.65 11.12
CA GLY A 88 -7.55 -11.33 12.32
C GLY A 88 -6.46 -12.15 13.06
N LEU A 89 -5.19 -11.87 12.75
CA LEU A 89 -3.99 -12.59 13.16
C LEU A 89 -3.23 -11.82 14.25
N THR A 90 -3.55 -10.55 14.49
CA THR A 90 -2.98 -9.78 15.61
C THR A 90 -3.91 -9.81 16.83
N LYS A 91 -3.39 -10.29 17.96
CA LYS A 91 -4.01 -10.32 19.29
C LYS A 91 -3.35 -9.30 20.20
#